data_AF-A0A3C0SMJ4-F1
#
_entry.id   AF-A0A3C0SMJ4-F1
#
_cell.length_a   1.000
_cell.length_b   1.000
_cell.length_c   1.000
_cell.angle_alpha   90.00
_cell.angle_beta   90.00
_cell.angle_gamma   90.00
#
_symmetry.space_group_name_H-M   'P 1'
#
loop_
_entity.id
_entity.type
_entity.pdbx_description
1 polymer ?
#
loop_
_entity_poly.entity_id
_entity_poly.type
_entity_poly.pdbx_seq_one_letter_code
_entity_poly.pdbx_strand_id
1 'polypeptide(L)'
;MRKTAIDYINRERVICLLKKLVNVPSPYFHEKEVMNTVYTWLKEHDLNPEFHHYEEKKITQFQGLNVIGTLKGKKHGPKIYFNGHVDTVNQCNGWDTDPFKATIKEDKLYGLGALDMKSGVVAIILALEAFKSLHNEFSGEIIYSIVSDEEGPYGLGTDAVIRDGIANNIDVAIVTEPSSGFCKKSFPCVCLGARGGFNYTVTLKGKSSHAANPERGINALVDCAKLMIELEKSTLIEDEKLGKGSICILGCNSKNEACSVPDEASFTVFRHVVNGEDADYIKQELFSAVKRAGISSEVQYSLREYPNEETKGFLPYTVDENNPYVKKFIESVEEVSKEKCTIDYFKSIGDFNYIGSRLKAPTIIFGPDGDNYHTCNEYVKIDTVRDTALSIYQYLCNLLCN
;
A
#
# COMPACT_ATOMS: atom_id res chain seq x y z
N MET A 1 -25.12 2.40 -33.51
CA MET A 1 -25.48 2.74 -32.11
C MET A 1 -24.33 3.53 -31.51
N ARG A 2 -24.61 4.58 -30.72
CA ARG A 2 -23.57 5.34 -30.00
C ARG A 2 -23.08 4.46 -28.85
N LYS A 3 -21.76 4.23 -28.75
CA LYS A 3 -21.18 3.47 -27.64
C LYS A 3 -21.45 4.19 -26.30
N THR A 4 -21.56 3.40 -25.24
CA THR A 4 -21.80 3.79 -23.85
C THR A 4 -20.68 3.27 -22.96
N ALA A 5 -20.62 3.70 -21.70
CA ALA A 5 -19.60 3.24 -20.75
C ALA A 5 -19.58 1.70 -20.60
N ILE A 6 -20.74 1.04 -20.64
CA ILE A 6 -20.88 -0.42 -20.50
C ILE A 6 -20.22 -1.18 -21.67
N ASP A 7 -20.15 -0.57 -22.85
CA ASP A 7 -19.43 -1.18 -23.99
C ASP A 7 -17.91 -1.24 -23.73
N TYR A 8 -17.39 -0.36 -22.88
CA TYR A 8 -15.97 -0.33 -22.48
C TYR A 8 -15.71 -1.04 -21.16
N ILE A 9 -16.68 -1.01 -20.24
CA ILE A 9 -16.57 -1.52 -18.88
C ILE A 9 -17.60 -2.64 -18.71
N ASN A 10 -17.22 -3.83 -19.17
CA ASN A 10 -18.02 -5.04 -19.04
C ASN A 10 -17.18 -6.22 -18.56
N ARG A 11 -17.89 -7.27 -18.14
CA ARG A 11 -17.31 -8.47 -17.55
C ARG A 11 -16.27 -9.16 -18.45
N GLU A 12 -16.51 -9.21 -19.75
CA GLU A 12 -15.59 -9.86 -20.70
C GLU A 12 -14.26 -9.12 -20.78
N ARG A 13 -14.30 -7.79 -20.84
CA ARG A 13 -13.12 -6.94 -20.87
C ARG A 13 -12.34 -6.98 -19.57
N VAL A 14 -13.04 -6.94 -18.42
CA VAL A 14 -12.44 -7.15 -17.10
C VAL A 14 -11.68 -8.48 -17.06
N ILE A 15 -12.33 -9.58 -17.43
CA ILE A 15 -11.70 -10.90 -17.44
C ILE A 15 -10.50 -10.93 -18.39
N CYS A 16 -10.64 -10.37 -19.59
CA CYS A 16 -9.60 -10.38 -20.61
C CYS A 16 -8.32 -9.70 -20.09
N LEU A 17 -8.43 -8.46 -19.60
CA LEU A 17 -7.28 -7.71 -19.11
C LEU A 17 -6.74 -8.31 -17.81
N LEU A 18 -7.60 -8.67 -16.86
CA LEU A 18 -7.15 -9.22 -15.58
C LEU A 18 -6.40 -10.54 -15.76
N LYS A 19 -6.87 -11.42 -16.67
CA LYS A 19 -6.12 -12.64 -17.03
C LYS A 19 -4.75 -12.32 -17.62
N LYS A 20 -4.64 -11.30 -18.50
CA LYS A 20 -3.35 -10.89 -19.06
C LYS A 20 -2.36 -10.45 -17.97
N LEU A 21 -2.82 -9.77 -16.92
CA LEU A 21 -1.94 -9.32 -15.83
C LEU A 21 -1.63 -10.44 -14.83
N VAL A 22 -2.62 -11.22 -14.41
CA VAL A 22 -2.44 -12.31 -13.43
C VAL A 22 -1.58 -13.44 -13.99
N ASN A 23 -1.67 -13.70 -15.31
CA ASN A 23 -0.86 -14.74 -15.95
C ASN A 23 0.63 -14.39 -16.08
N VAL A 24 1.02 -13.16 -15.74
CA VAL A 24 2.42 -12.73 -15.73
C VAL A 24 2.88 -12.65 -14.27
N PRO A 25 3.75 -13.57 -13.82
CA PRO A 25 4.37 -13.48 -12.50
C PRO A 25 5.10 -12.15 -12.35
N SER A 26 4.88 -11.49 -11.23
CA SER A 26 5.49 -10.20 -10.93
C SER A 26 5.73 -10.05 -9.43
N PRO A 27 6.53 -10.92 -8.80
CA PRO A 27 6.94 -10.64 -7.43
C PRO A 27 7.69 -9.30 -7.39
N TYR A 28 7.62 -8.58 -6.27
CA TYR A 28 8.35 -7.32 -6.10
C TYR A 28 9.83 -7.47 -6.52
N PHE A 29 10.37 -6.44 -7.16
CA PHE A 29 11.65 -6.41 -7.89
C PHE A 29 11.73 -7.18 -9.22
N HIS A 30 10.65 -7.82 -9.68
CA HIS A 30 10.61 -8.61 -10.92
C HIS A 30 9.42 -8.25 -11.84
N GLU A 31 9.03 -6.98 -11.90
CA GLU A 31 7.79 -6.50 -12.53
C GLU A 31 7.92 -6.19 -14.02
N LYS A 32 9.12 -6.23 -14.58
CA LYS A 32 9.40 -5.74 -15.95
C LYS A 32 8.43 -6.30 -17.00
N GLU A 33 8.11 -7.60 -16.94
CA GLU A 33 7.22 -8.23 -17.91
C GLU A 33 5.76 -7.77 -17.76
N VAL A 34 5.25 -7.67 -16.53
CA VAL A 34 3.88 -7.18 -16.31
C VAL A 34 3.77 -5.70 -16.64
N MET A 35 4.81 -4.89 -16.39
CA MET A 35 4.88 -3.48 -16.79
C MET A 35 4.83 -3.32 -18.31
N ASN A 36 5.52 -4.17 -19.08
CA ASN A 36 5.41 -4.17 -20.54
C ASN A 36 4.00 -4.55 -21.01
N THR A 37 3.33 -5.46 -20.29
CA THR A 37 1.95 -5.86 -20.58
C THR A 37 0.98 -4.69 -20.36
N VAL A 38 1.11 -3.98 -19.24
CA VAL A 38 0.34 -2.78 -18.91
C VAL A 38 0.60 -1.68 -19.95
N TYR A 39 1.87 -1.37 -20.23
CA TYR A 39 2.25 -0.35 -21.21
C TYR A 39 1.66 -0.64 -22.59
N THR A 40 1.79 -1.89 -23.06
CA THR A 40 1.26 -2.30 -24.37
C THR A 40 -0.25 -2.10 -24.42
N TRP A 41 -0.99 -2.54 -23.39
CA TRP A 41 -2.43 -2.35 -23.36
C TRP A 41 -2.83 -0.88 -23.36
N LEU A 42 -2.24 -0.06 -22.49
CA LEU A 42 -2.51 1.38 -22.42
C LEU A 42 -2.23 2.08 -23.76
N LYS A 43 -1.15 1.68 -24.46
CA LYS A 43 -0.76 2.24 -25.75
C LYS A 43 -1.74 1.85 -26.86
N GLU A 44 -2.16 0.58 -26.90
CA GLU A 44 -3.16 0.09 -27.87
C GLU A 44 -4.53 0.77 -27.72
N HIS A 45 -4.81 1.35 -26.56
CA HIS A 45 -6.07 2.02 -26.24
C HIS A 45 -5.94 3.55 -26.10
N ASP A 46 -4.91 4.15 -26.71
CA ASP A 46 -4.71 5.60 -26.82
C ASP A 46 -4.67 6.36 -25.47
N LEU A 47 -4.18 5.70 -24.41
CA LEU A 47 -4.02 6.31 -23.08
C LEU A 47 -2.68 7.01 -22.88
N ASN A 48 -1.84 7.07 -23.92
CA ASN A 48 -0.53 7.75 -23.95
C ASN A 48 0.39 7.37 -22.76
N PRO A 49 0.70 6.09 -22.56
CA PRO A 49 1.60 5.68 -21.49
C PRO A 49 3.05 6.04 -21.81
N GLU A 50 3.82 6.31 -20.76
CA GLU A 50 5.26 6.49 -20.77
C GLU A 50 5.90 5.56 -19.75
N PHE A 51 7.09 5.06 -20.06
CA PHE A 51 7.92 4.35 -19.08
C PHE A 51 8.64 5.38 -18.21
N HIS A 52 8.52 5.20 -16.90
CA HIS A 52 9.23 5.98 -15.91
C HIS A 52 10.26 5.11 -15.20
N HIS A 53 11.54 5.34 -15.51
CA HIS A 53 12.66 4.59 -14.94
C HIS A 53 13.19 5.28 -13.70
N TYR A 54 13.46 4.50 -12.65
CA TYR A 54 14.10 5.00 -11.44
C TYR A 54 15.10 3.97 -10.90
N GLU A 55 15.94 4.40 -9.96
CA GLU A 55 16.96 3.54 -9.36
C GLU A 55 17.14 3.85 -7.88
N GLU A 56 17.28 2.80 -7.07
CA GLU A 56 17.61 2.88 -5.66
C GLU A 56 19.00 2.27 -5.44
N LYS A 57 20.03 3.12 -5.34
CA LYS A 57 21.44 2.70 -5.34
C LYS A 57 22.00 2.34 -3.97
N LYS A 58 21.33 2.74 -2.89
CA LYS A 58 21.91 2.74 -1.55
C LYS A 58 21.78 1.39 -0.87
N ILE A 59 20.64 0.72 -1.01
CA ILE A 59 20.31 -0.48 -0.22
C ILE A 59 20.03 -1.66 -1.15
N THR A 60 19.02 -1.51 -2.00
CA THR A 60 18.46 -2.58 -2.84
C THR A 60 19.21 -2.73 -4.17
N GLN A 61 19.86 -1.65 -4.66
CA GLN A 61 20.43 -1.56 -6.01
C GLN A 61 19.38 -1.84 -7.10
N PHE A 62 18.10 -1.64 -6.77
CA PHE A 62 17.00 -1.96 -7.65
C PHE A 62 16.88 -0.94 -8.78
N GLN A 63 16.68 -1.43 -10.00
CA GLN A 63 16.37 -0.63 -11.19
C GLN A 63 14.89 -0.83 -11.52
N GLY A 64 14.07 0.11 -11.07
CA GLY A 64 12.62 0.04 -11.18
C GLY A 64 12.07 0.65 -12.46
N LEU A 65 10.84 0.26 -12.77
CA LEU A 65 10.12 0.70 -13.95
C LEU A 65 8.64 0.88 -13.60
N ASN A 66 8.15 2.10 -13.69
CA ASN A 66 6.73 2.39 -13.61
C ASN A 66 6.16 2.66 -15.01
N VAL A 67 4.85 2.56 -15.16
CA VAL A 67 4.11 3.07 -16.31
C VAL A 67 3.27 4.24 -15.86
N ILE A 68 3.52 5.42 -16.41
CA ILE A 68 2.80 6.65 -16.07
C ILE A 68 2.06 7.18 -17.29
N GLY A 69 1.10 8.07 -17.08
CA GLY A 69 0.53 8.82 -18.19
C GLY A 69 -0.37 9.95 -17.73
N THR A 70 -0.79 10.76 -18.70
CA THR A 70 -1.57 11.95 -18.43
C THR A 70 -2.58 12.21 -19.54
N LEU A 71 -3.84 12.42 -19.14
CA LEU A 71 -4.90 12.88 -20.02
C LEU A 71 -5.24 14.33 -19.68
N LYS A 72 -4.87 15.24 -20.58
CA LYS A 72 -5.15 16.68 -20.43
C LYS A 72 -6.48 17.04 -21.10
N GLY A 73 -7.34 17.68 -20.33
CA GLY A 73 -8.57 18.30 -20.81
C GLY A 73 -8.29 19.57 -21.61
N LYS A 74 -9.34 20.12 -22.24
CA LYS A 74 -9.26 21.39 -23.00
C LYS A 74 -9.58 22.63 -22.18
N LYS A 75 -10.15 22.45 -20.98
CA LYS A 75 -10.55 23.52 -20.07
C LYS A 75 -9.81 23.40 -18.73
N HIS A 76 -9.71 24.49 -17.98
CA HIS A 76 -9.23 24.45 -16.61
C HIS A 76 -10.18 23.65 -15.72
N GLY A 77 -9.61 22.88 -14.80
CA GLY A 77 -10.34 22.01 -13.87
C GLY A 77 -9.38 21.30 -12.91
N PRO A 78 -9.89 20.39 -12.09
CA PRO A 78 -9.08 19.73 -11.07
C PRO A 78 -8.07 18.74 -11.68
N LYS A 79 -7.00 18.48 -10.93
CA LYS A 79 -6.00 17.45 -11.21
C LYS A 79 -6.27 16.21 -10.38
N ILE A 80 -6.66 15.13 -11.02
CA ILE A 80 -6.99 13.86 -10.37
C ILE A 80 -5.85 12.88 -10.60
N TYR A 81 -5.38 12.23 -9.54
CA TYR A 81 -4.32 11.24 -9.60
C TYR A 81 -4.83 9.84 -9.29
N PHE A 82 -4.56 8.88 -10.17
CA PHE A 82 -4.80 7.46 -9.92
C PHE A 82 -3.49 6.74 -9.71
N ASN A 83 -3.45 5.88 -8.70
CA ASN A 83 -2.28 5.05 -8.41
C ASN A 83 -2.71 3.61 -8.16
N GLY A 84 -1.86 2.69 -8.60
CA GLY A 84 -1.93 1.28 -8.25
C GLY A 84 -0.64 0.58 -8.61
N HIS A 85 -0.47 -0.64 -8.10
CA HIS A 85 0.74 -1.43 -8.30
C HIS A 85 0.43 -2.77 -8.99
N VAL A 86 1.45 -3.39 -9.57
CA VAL A 86 1.33 -4.68 -10.27
C VAL A 86 2.36 -5.70 -9.81
N ASP A 87 3.30 -5.31 -8.97
CA ASP A 87 4.04 -6.26 -8.16
C ASP A 87 3.12 -7.02 -7.21
N THR A 88 3.63 -8.13 -6.72
CA THR A 88 2.94 -9.05 -5.82
C THR A 88 3.93 -9.50 -4.77
N VAL A 89 3.44 -10.00 -3.63
CA VAL A 89 4.26 -10.83 -2.75
C VAL A 89 4.75 -12.09 -3.47
N ASN A 90 5.73 -12.76 -2.87
CA ASN A 90 6.11 -14.10 -3.33
C ASN A 90 4.98 -15.10 -3.11
N GLN A 91 4.85 -16.08 -4.01
CA GLN A 91 3.88 -17.16 -3.84
C GLN A 91 4.11 -17.91 -2.52
N CYS A 92 3.04 -18.21 -1.81
CA CYS A 92 3.06 -19.11 -0.67
C CYS A 92 2.66 -20.55 -1.09
N ASN A 93 2.83 -21.51 -0.18
CA ASN A 93 2.38 -22.88 -0.39
C ASN A 93 0.87 -23.03 -0.22
N GLY A 94 0.29 -24.11 -0.78
CA GLY A 94 -1.09 -24.52 -0.50
C GLY A 94 -2.15 -24.06 -1.51
N TRP A 95 -1.75 -23.66 -2.71
CA TRP A 95 -2.69 -23.30 -3.77
C TRP A 95 -3.38 -24.53 -4.39
N ASP A 96 -4.69 -24.43 -4.60
CA ASP A 96 -5.50 -25.44 -5.30
C ASP A 96 -5.39 -25.33 -6.83
N THR A 97 -4.97 -24.17 -7.32
CA THR A 97 -4.77 -23.84 -8.74
C THR A 97 -3.38 -23.24 -8.93
N ASP A 98 -2.87 -23.23 -10.16
CA ASP A 98 -1.62 -22.52 -10.45
C ASP A 98 -1.81 -21.00 -10.17
N PRO A 99 -1.04 -20.39 -9.25
CA PRO A 99 -1.19 -18.98 -8.86
C PRO A 99 -0.96 -18.01 -10.01
N PHE A 100 -0.19 -18.40 -11.01
CA PHE A 100 0.14 -17.59 -12.19
C PHE A 100 -0.70 -17.99 -13.41
N LYS A 101 -1.80 -18.71 -13.18
CA LYS A 101 -2.78 -19.03 -14.22
C LYS A 101 -4.17 -18.68 -13.72
N ALA A 102 -4.62 -17.50 -14.13
CA ALA A 102 -5.92 -16.96 -13.80
C ALA A 102 -7.04 -17.96 -14.07
N THR A 103 -7.61 -18.49 -12.99
CA THR A 103 -8.61 -19.55 -13.01
C THR A 103 -9.95 -18.98 -12.58
N ILE A 104 -10.98 -19.13 -13.41
CA ILE A 104 -12.34 -18.66 -13.08
C ILE A 104 -13.14 -19.81 -12.53
N LYS A 105 -13.75 -19.61 -11.37
CA LYS A 105 -14.78 -20.49 -10.81
C LYS A 105 -15.97 -19.60 -10.44
N GLU A 106 -17.11 -19.83 -11.07
CA GLU A 106 -18.33 -19.02 -10.90
C GLU A 106 -18.09 -17.52 -11.19
N ASP A 107 -18.28 -16.66 -10.20
CA ASP A 107 -18.15 -15.21 -10.25
C ASP A 107 -16.75 -14.70 -9.82
N LYS A 108 -15.84 -15.62 -9.48
CA LYS A 108 -14.50 -15.31 -8.95
C LYS A 108 -13.39 -15.63 -9.95
N LEU A 109 -12.37 -14.79 -9.96
CA LEU A 109 -11.09 -15.05 -10.61
C LEU A 109 -10.01 -15.27 -9.56
N TYR A 110 -9.39 -16.45 -9.59
CA TYR A 110 -8.32 -16.88 -8.70
C TYR A 110 -6.95 -16.69 -9.35
N GLY A 111 -5.98 -16.23 -8.56
CA GLY A 111 -4.58 -16.05 -8.97
C GLY A 111 -3.88 -15.05 -8.07
N LEU A 112 -2.55 -15.15 -8.00
CA LEU A 112 -1.74 -14.25 -7.17
C LEU A 112 -1.76 -12.83 -7.74
N GLY A 113 -2.09 -11.88 -6.88
CA GLY A 113 -2.34 -10.49 -7.21
C GLY A 113 -3.65 -10.24 -7.97
N ALA A 114 -4.53 -11.23 -8.07
CA ALA A 114 -5.84 -11.05 -8.68
C ALA A 114 -6.66 -10.00 -7.91
N LEU A 115 -6.61 -10.03 -6.58
CA LEU A 115 -7.22 -9.04 -5.70
C LEU A 115 -6.25 -7.89 -5.41
N ASP A 116 -4.99 -8.21 -5.09
CA ASP A 116 -4.00 -7.28 -4.51
C ASP A 116 -2.79 -7.04 -5.43
N MET A 117 -2.78 -6.02 -6.28
CA MET A 117 -3.93 -5.18 -6.64
C MET A 117 -4.20 -5.10 -8.15
N LYS A 118 -3.81 -6.12 -8.93
CA LYS A 118 -3.94 -6.09 -10.41
C LYS A 118 -5.38 -5.83 -10.88
N SER A 119 -6.39 -6.27 -10.13
CA SER A 119 -7.79 -5.93 -10.45
C SER A 119 -8.13 -4.45 -10.25
N GLY A 120 -7.59 -3.80 -9.22
CA GLY A 120 -7.69 -2.35 -9.06
C GLY A 120 -7.04 -1.59 -10.22
N VAL A 121 -5.90 -2.07 -10.71
CA VAL A 121 -5.24 -1.53 -11.92
C VAL A 121 -6.09 -1.71 -13.17
N VAL A 122 -6.70 -2.90 -13.36
CA VAL A 122 -7.68 -3.13 -14.44
C VAL A 122 -8.83 -2.13 -14.37
N ALA A 123 -9.32 -1.83 -13.16
CA ALA A 123 -10.41 -0.89 -12.99
C ALA A 123 -10.03 0.55 -13.40
N ILE A 124 -8.82 1.00 -13.04
CA ILE A 124 -8.27 2.29 -13.51
C ILE A 124 -8.23 2.31 -15.04
N ILE A 125 -7.58 1.32 -15.65
CA ILE A 125 -7.35 1.27 -17.09
C ILE A 125 -8.67 1.34 -17.87
N LEU A 126 -9.66 0.51 -17.51
CA LEU A 126 -10.94 0.46 -18.20
C LEU A 126 -11.76 1.74 -18.00
N ALA A 127 -11.70 2.35 -16.81
CA ALA A 127 -12.38 3.62 -16.54
C ALA A 127 -11.80 4.77 -17.38
N LEU A 128 -10.46 4.87 -17.44
CA LEU A 128 -9.77 5.89 -18.23
C LEU A 128 -9.99 5.71 -19.72
N GLU A 129 -9.97 4.47 -20.22
CA GLU A 129 -10.25 4.18 -21.63
C GLU A 129 -11.68 4.58 -22.01
N ALA A 130 -12.66 4.20 -21.20
CA ALA A 130 -14.06 4.57 -21.41
C ALA A 130 -14.23 6.09 -21.39
N PHE A 131 -13.64 6.76 -20.39
CA PHE A 131 -13.70 8.21 -20.25
C PHE A 131 -13.10 8.92 -21.47
N LYS A 132 -11.87 8.56 -21.84
CA LYS A 132 -11.15 9.14 -22.99
C LYS A 132 -11.90 8.93 -24.31
N SER A 133 -12.50 7.76 -24.50
CA SER A 133 -13.21 7.41 -25.73
C SER A 133 -14.55 8.12 -25.88
N LEU A 134 -15.23 8.40 -24.75
CA LEU A 134 -16.58 8.98 -24.76
C LEU A 134 -16.58 10.50 -24.58
N HIS A 135 -15.49 11.07 -24.04
CA HIS A 135 -15.37 12.49 -23.69
C HIS A 135 -14.11 13.10 -24.30
N ASN A 136 -14.24 13.67 -25.49
CA ASN A 136 -13.14 14.35 -26.19
C ASN A 136 -12.85 15.77 -25.64
N GLU A 137 -13.77 16.33 -24.86
CA GLU A 137 -13.65 17.64 -24.24
C GLU A 137 -14.07 17.54 -22.78
N PHE A 138 -13.10 17.72 -21.89
CA PHE A 138 -13.31 17.75 -20.45
C PHE A 138 -12.39 18.80 -19.82
N SER A 139 -12.66 19.12 -18.56
CA SER A 139 -11.91 20.09 -17.76
C SER A 139 -10.83 19.39 -16.94
N GLY A 140 -9.69 20.04 -16.71
CA GLY A 140 -8.66 19.55 -15.79
C GLY A 140 -7.69 18.52 -16.38
N GLU A 141 -7.10 17.72 -15.51
CA GLU A 141 -6.01 16.79 -15.85
C GLU A 141 -6.19 15.48 -15.07
N ILE A 142 -6.03 14.35 -15.76
CA ILE A 142 -6.01 13.04 -15.13
C ILE A 142 -4.60 12.48 -15.25
N ILE A 143 -3.95 12.25 -14.12
CA ILE A 143 -2.63 11.64 -14.01
C ILE A 143 -2.83 10.21 -13.51
N TYR A 144 -2.09 9.26 -14.07
CA TYR A 144 -2.10 7.89 -13.54
C TYR A 144 -0.68 7.35 -13.44
N SER A 145 -0.44 6.51 -12.44
CA SER A 145 0.78 5.72 -12.30
C SER A 145 0.43 4.28 -11.95
N ILE A 146 1.03 3.36 -12.69
CA ILE A 146 1.10 1.94 -12.37
C ILE A 146 2.54 1.67 -11.95
N VAL A 147 2.75 1.36 -10.69
CA VAL A 147 4.09 1.37 -10.08
C VAL A 147 4.59 -0.04 -9.73
N SER A 148 5.91 -0.17 -9.65
CA SER A 148 6.60 -1.35 -9.13
C SER A 148 6.98 -1.17 -7.66
N ASP A 149 7.24 -2.27 -6.96
CA ASP A 149 7.79 -2.30 -5.61
C ASP A 149 6.94 -1.58 -4.54
N GLU A 150 5.62 -1.79 -4.56
CA GLU A 150 4.72 -1.44 -3.45
C GLU A 150 4.83 -2.48 -2.33
N GLU A 151 4.70 -3.76 -2.68
CA GLU A 151 4.77 -4.94 -1.80
C GLU A 151 6.19 -5.20 -1.29
N GLY A 152 7.16 -4.55 -1.93
CA GLY A 152 8.52 -4.54 -1.48
C GLY A 152 8.71 -3.68 -0.23
N PRO A 153 9.94 -3.64 0.29
CA PRO A 153 10.17 -3.05 1.59
C PRO A 153 9.88 -1.55 1.65
N TYR A 154 9.99 -0.79 0.56
CA TYR A 154 10.09 0.67 0.62
C TYR A 154 9.03 1.44 -0.16
N GLY A 155 8.17 0.82 -0.97
CA GLY A 155 7.25 1.58 -1.84
C GLY A 155 8.00 2.41 -2.89
N LEU A 156 9.08 1.86 -3.49
CA LEU A 156 10.03 2.68 -4.27
C LEU A 156 9.39 3.29 -5.52
N GLY A 157 8.44 2.60 -6.14
CA GLY A 157 7.80 3.08 -7.36
C GLY A 157 7.05 4.39 -7.13
N THR A 158 6.19 4.45 -6.13
CA THR A 158 5.47 5.68 -5.78
C THR A 158 6.38 6.73 -5.14
N ASP A 159 7.41 6.34 -4.37
CA ASP A 159 8.43 7.31 -3.93
C ASP A 159 9.05 8.03 -5.13
N ALA A 160 9.46 7.29 -6.16
CA ALA A 160 10.05 7.88 -7.36
C ALA A 160 9.07 8.81 -8.09
N VAL A 161 7.80 8.40 -8.27
CA VAL A 161 6.75 9.24 -8.89
C VAL A 161 6.59 10.57 -8.16
N ILE A 162 6.65 10.57 -6.82
CA ILE A 162 6.54 11.77 -5.99
C ILE A 162 7.82 12.63 -6.12
N ARG A 163 9.00 12.02 -5.96
CA ARG A 163 10.29 12.75 -5.99
C ARG A 163 10.55 13.41 -7.35
N ASP A 164 10.16 12.75 -8.43
CA ASP A 164 10.36 13.24 -9.80
C ASP A 164 9.23 14.19 -10.24
N GLY A 165 8.27 14.44 -9.36
CA GLY A 165 7.27 15.50 -9.49
C GLY A 165 6.14 15.20 -10.46
N ILE A 166 5.94 13.93 -10.82
CA ILE A 166 4.92 13.47 -11.76
C ILE A 166 3.52 13.71 -11.19
N ALA A 167 3.32 13.48 -9.90
CA ALA A 167 2.04 13.65 -9.20
C ALA A 167 1.94 14.96 -8.39
N ASN A 168 2.68 16.00 -8.79
CA ASN A 168 2.67 17.28 -8.06
C ASN A 168 1.40 18.11 -8.29
N ASN A 169 1.02 18.87 -7.26
CA ASN A 169 -0.12 19.81 -7.28
C ASN A 169 -1.45 19.14 -7.67
N ILE A 170 -1.66 17.90 -7.25
CA ILE A 170 -2.92 17.18 -7.44
C ILE A 170 -3.98 17.70 -6.47
N ASP A 171 -5.24 17.68 -6.90
CA ASP A 171 -6.39 18.07 -6.08
C ASP A 171 -6.96 16.90 -5.27
N VAL A 172 -6.82 15.67 -5.79
CA VAL A 172 -7.31 14.43 -5.18
C VAL A 172 -6.58 13.23 -5.76
N ALA A 173 -6.33 12.22 -4.92
CA ALA A 173 -5.78 10.93 -5.32
C ALA A 173 -6.76 9.79 -5.05
N ILE A 174 -6.74 8.77 -5.91
CA ILE A 174 -7.49 7.52 -5.76
C ILE A 174 -6.50 6.36 -5.92
N VAL A 175 -6.37 5.55 -4.87
CA VAL A 175 -5.59 4.31 -4.86
C VAL A 175 -6.55 3.13 -4.87
N THR A 176 -6.43 2.22 -5.82
CA THR A 176 -7.45 1.18 -6.05
C THR A 176 -7.23 -0.13 -5.29
N GLU A 177 -6.62 -0.05 -4.10
CA GLU A 177 -6.47 -1.20 -3.19
C GLU A 177 -7.82 -1.83 -2.84
N PRO A 178 -7.87 -3.14 -2.53
CA PRO A 178 -9.11 -3.88 -2.34
C PRO A 178 -9.76 -3.59 -0.97
N SER A 179 -10.27 -2.38 -0.84
CA SER A 179 -10.71 -1.78 0.43
C SER A 179 -11.81 -2.56 1.16
N SER A 180 -12.74 -3.14 0.43
CA SER A 180 -13.80 -3.96 1.03
C SER A 180 -13.24 -5.24 1.65
N GLY A 181 -12.32 -5.91 0.93
CA GLY A 181 -11.66 -7.13 1.37
C GLY A 181 -10.75 -6.90 2.58
N PHE A 182 -9.96 -5.81 2.57
CA PHE A 182 -9.08 -5.44 3.68
C PHE A 182 -9.83 -5.07 4.96
N CYS A 183 -10.89 -4.26 4.84
CA CYS A 183 -11.67 -3.82 6.00
C CYS A 183 -12.70 -4.86 6.46
N LYS A 184 -12.82 -6.00 5.75
CA LYS A 184 -13.84 -7.04 5.98
C LYS A 184 -15.25 -6.45 6.01
N LYS A 185 -15.52 -5.56 5.04
CA LYS A 185 -16.81 -4.91 4.81
C LYS A 185 -17.43 -5.41 3.51
N SER A 186 -18.75 -5.34 3.41
CA SER A 186 -19.42 -5.55 2.13
C SER A 186 -19.04 -4.45 1.15
N PHE A 187 -18.82 -4.81 -0.10
CA PHE A 187 -18.71 -3.84 -1.19
C PHE A 187 -20.01 -3.03 -1.32
N PRO A 188 -19.94 -1.71 -1.55
CA PRO A 188 -18.74 -0.87 -1.64
C PRO A 188 -18.26 -0.31 -0.27
N CYS A 189 -16.95 -0.30 -0.07
CA CYS A 189 -16.29 0.31 1.09
C CYS A 189 -15.19 1.28 0.63
N VAL A 190 -15.29 2.56 0.98
CA VAL A 190 -14.27 3.58 0.74
C VAL A 190 -13.45 3.79 2.01
N CYS A 191 -12.13 3.85 1.89
CA CYS A 191 -11.27 4.21 3.01
C CYS A 191 -10.69 5.62 2.87
N LEU A 192 -10.77 6.39 3.95
CA LEU A 192 -10.41 7.82 3.99
C LEU A 192 -9.19 8.07 4.88
N GLY A 193 -8.23 7.18 4.83
CA GLY A 193 -7.02 7.22 5.64
C GLY A 193 -6.44 5.86 5.86
N ALA A 194 -5.21 5.84 6.37
CA ALA A 194 -4.53 4.63 6.76
C ALA A 194 -3.62 4.87 7.96
N ARG A 195 -3.40 3.79 8.73
CA ARG A 195 -2.32 3.74 9.71
C ARG A 195 -0.96 3.87 9.02
N GLY A 196 0.02 4.35 9.75
CA GLY A 196 1.41 4.33 9.34
C GLY A 196 2.14 3.11 9.90
N GLY A 197 3.43 3.02 9.64
CA GLY A 197 4.26 1.92 10.11
C GLY A 197 5.76 2.23 10.08
N PHE A 198 6.46 1.80 11.12
CA PHE A 198 7.91 1.89 11.24
C PHE A 198 8.51 0.55 11.62
N ASN A 199 9.63 0.22 10.98
CA ASN A 199 10.49 -0.89 11.36
C ASN A 199 11.72 -0.35 12.10
N TYR A 200 12.04 -0.93 13.25
CA TYR A 200 13.23 -0.56 14.01
C TYR A 200 13.85 -1.76 14.73
N THR A 201 15.14 -1.62 15.07
CA THR A 201 15.91 -2.56 15.84
C THR A 201 16.36 -1.91 17.14
N VAL A 202 16.24 -2.67 18.23
CA VAL A 202 16.79 -2.30 19.53
C VAL A 202 17.93 -3.27 19.84
N THR A 203 19.12 -2.73 20.11
CA THR A 203 20.31 -3.50 20.47
C THR A 203 20.72 -3.18 21.90
N LEU A 204 20.92 -4.22 22.70
CA LEU A 204 21.37 -4.11 24.08
C LEU A 204 22.82 -4.57 24.18
N LYS A 205 23.64 -3.75 24.85
CA LYS A 205 25.03 -4.06 25.17
C LYS A 205 25.15 -4.30 26.67
N GLY A 206 25.48 -5.53 27.03
CA GLY A 206 25.75 -5.99 28.38
C GLY A 206 27.24 -6.11 28.65
N LYS A 207 27.59 -7.12 29.45
CA LYS A 207 28.98 -7.40 29.83
C LYS A 207 29.17 -8.89 30.00
N SER A 208 30.11 -9.47 29.26
CA SER A 208 30.34 -10.90 29.30
C SER A 208 31.02 -11.33 30.60
N SER A 209 30.70 -12.54 31.04
CA SER A 209 31.39 -13.26 32.12
C SER A 209 31.25 -14.76 31.89
N HIS A 210 32.04 -15.57 32.61
CA HIS A 210 31.89 -17.01 32.57
C HIS A 210 30.50 -17.41 33.11
N ALA A 211 29.78 -18.32 32.45
CA ALA A 211 28.41 -18.70 32.81
C ALA A 211 28.28 -19.32 34.22
N ALA A 212 29.39 -19.77 34.82
CA ALA A 212 29.44 -20.21 36.21
C ALA A 212 29.45 -19.07 37.24
N ASN A 213 29.74 -17.83 36.81
CA ASN A 213 29.74 -16.61 37.63
C ASN A 213 28.95 -15.49 36.90
N PRO A 214 27.65 -15.71 36.62
CA PRO A 214 26.87 -14.80 35.79
C PRO A 214 26.68 -13.42 36.45
N GLU A 215 26.77 -13.33 37.77
CA GLU A 215 26.67 -12.10 38.56
C GLU A 215 27.80 -11.08 38.30
N ARG A 216 28.88 -11.51 37.65
CA ARG A 216 30.01 -10.64 37.26
C ARG A 216 29.78 -9.93 35.92
N GLY A 217 28.76 -10.37 35.18
CA GLY A 217 28.37 -9.83 33.88
C GLY A 217 27.04 -9.07 33.93
N ILE A 218 26.60 -8.60 32.76
CA ILE A 218 25.26 -8.05 32.51
C ILE A 218 24.70 -8.84 31.34
N ASN A 219 23.66 -9.62 31.58
CA ASN A 219 23.08 -10.50 30.58
C ASN A 219 22.13 -9.73 29.65
N ALA A 220 22.64 -9.35 28.47
CA ALA A 220 21.91 -8.55 27.50
C ALA A 220 20.64 -9.26 27.00
N LEU A 221 20.65 -10.60 26.90
CA LEU A 221 19.47 -11.36 26.47
C LEU A 221 18.34 -11.32 27.50
N VAL A 222 18.67 -11.42 28.79
CA VAL A 222 17.68 -11.28 29.87
C VAL A 222 17.10 -9.87 29.90
N ASP A 223 17.95 -8.85 29.74
CA ASP A 223 17.48 -7.47 29.68
C ASP A 223 16.66 -7.20 28.40
N CYS A 224 16.96 -7.84 27.27
CA CYS A 224 16.10 -7.81 26.08
C CYS A 224 14.71 -8.35 26.39
N ALA A 225 14.62 -9.52 27.04
CA ALA A 225 13.35 -10.13 27.40
C ALA A 225 12.48 -9.21 28.28
N LYS A 226 13.09 -8.56 29.28
CA LYS A 226 12.39 -7.57 30.13
C LYS A 226 11.91 -6.37 29.31
N LEU A 227 12.76 -5.83 28.46
CA LEU A 227 12.43 -4.65 27.65
C LEU A 227 11.30 -4.95 26.67
N MET A 228 11.31 -6.11 26.01
CA MET A 228 10.25 -6.55 25.11
C MET A 228 8.88 -6.57 25.81
N ILE A 229 8.81 -7.16 27.01
CA ILE A 229 7.58 -7.20 27.82
C ILE A 229 7.11 -5.79 28.21
N GLU A 230 8.02 -4.89 28.59
CA GLU A 230 7.66 -3.53 28.96
C GLU A 230 7.30 -2.65 27.76
N LEU A 231 7.83 -2.95 26.58
CA LEU A 231 7.52 -2.24 25.35
C LEU A 231 6.09 -2.56 24.87
N GLU A 232 5.60 -3.79 25.02
CA GLU A 232 4.20 -4.12 24.71
C GLU A 232 3.19 -3.39 25.61
N LYS A 233 3.64 -2.89 26.77
CA LYS A 233 2.85 -2.07 27.71
C LYS A 233 2.97 -0.57 27.43
N SER A 234 3.58 -0.17 26.31
CA SER A 234 3.69 1.24 25.95
C SER A 234 2.34 1.91 25.82
N THR A 235 2.30 3.19 26.16
CA THR A 235 1.09 3.99 25.96
C THR A 235 1.05 4.35 24.48
N LEU A 236 -0.08 4.06 23.83
CA LEU A 236 -0.31 4.39 22.42
C LEU A 236 -1.35 5.50 22.34
N ILE A 237 -1.18 6.39 21.36
CA ILE A 237 -2.20 7.38 21.03
C ILE A 237 -3.42 6.67 20.47
N GLU A 238 -4.61 7.16 20.85
CA GLU A 238 -5.89 6.74 20.29
C GLU A 238 -6.39 7.83 19.36
N ASP A 239 -6.39 7.53 18.06
CA ASP A 239 -6.98 8.37 17.02
C ASP A 239 -8.44 7.95 16.80
N GLU A 240 -9.33 8.94 16.62
CA GLU A 240 -10.78 8.71 16.47
C GLU A 240 -11.12 7.79 15.29
N LYS A 241 -10.36 7.89 14.20
CA LYS A 241 -10.63 7.21 12.93
C LYS A 241 -9.74 5.98 12.75
N LEU A 242 -8.45 6.11 13.03
CA LEU A 242 -7.46 5.04 12.85
C LEU A 242 -7.40 4.09 14.05
N GLY A 243 -8.01 4.45 15.19
CA GLY A 243 -7.89 3.72 16.45
C GLY A 243 -6.49 3.85 17.05
N LYS A 244 -5.95 2.75 17.57
CA LYS A 244 -4.59 2.70 18.13
C LYS A 244 -3.59 2.06 17.17
N GLY A 245 -2.34 2.48 17.27
CA GLY A 245 -1.21 1.74 16.71
C GLY A 245 -1.08 0.33 17.31
N SER A 246 -0.04 -0.39 16.91
CA SER A 246 0.28 -1.70 17.48
C SER A 246 1.78 -1.95 17.45
N ILE A 247 2.27 -2.70 18.43
CA ILE A 247 3.68 -3.07 18.55
C ILE A 247 3.78 -4.57 18.27
N CYS A 248 4.53 -4.95 17.24
CA CYS A 248 4.76 -6.36 16.90
C CYS A 248 6.26 -6.65 16.94
N ILE A 249 6.67 -7.48 17.90
CA ILE A 249 8.05 -7.96 17.99
C ILE A 249 8.23 -9.07 16.95
N LEU A 250 9.10 -8.82 15.97
CA LEU A 250 9.30 -9.71 14.82
C LEU A 250 10.32 -10.82 15.10
N GLY A 251 11.26 -10.57 16.01
CA GLY A 251 12.30 -11.53 16.34
C GLY A 251 13.26 -11.01 17.39
N CYS A 252 13.97 -11.93 18.03
CA CYS A 252 15.01 -11.63 19.00
C CYS A 252 16.23 -12.53 18.76
N ASN A 253 17.42 -11.94 18.81
CA ASN A 253 18.69 -12.59 18.58
C ASN A 253 19.66 -12.27 19.72
N SER A 254 20.60 -13.16 19.98
CA SER A 254 21.71 -12.90 20.89
C SER A 254 22.99 -13.49 20.32
N LYS A 255 24.09 -12.74 20.45
CA LYS A 255 25.42 -13.27 20.16
C LYS A 255 25.93 -13.92 21.44
N ASN A 256 26.24 -15.21 21.36
CA ASN A 256 26.88 -15.91 22.46
C ASN A 256 27.95 -16.88 21.93
N GLU A 257 29.02 -17.00 22.68
CA GLU A 257 30.08 -17.98 22.46
C GLU A 257 30.24 -18.85 23.71
N ALA A 258 30.13 -20.17 23.51
CA ALA A 258 30.36 -21.19 24.55
C ALA A 258 29.54 -20.94 25.85
N CYS A 259 30.16 -21.19 27.00
CA CYS A 259 29.56 -21.01 28.33
C CYS A 259 29.82 -19.59 28.86
N SER A 260 29.34 -18.57 28.15
CA SER A 260 29.48 -17.15 28.52
C SER A 260 28.13 -16.47 28.72
N VAL A 261 28.09 -15.43 29.56
CA VAL A 261 26.95 -14.53 29.67
C VAL A 261 26.88 -13.68 28.38
N PRO A 262 25.74 -13.67 27.65
CA PRO A 262 25.63 -12.87 26.45
C PRO A 262 25.73 -11.37 26.76
N ASP A 263 26.67 -10.70 26.08
CA ASP A 263 26.91 -9.27 26.20
C ASP A 263 26.32 -8.46 25.04
N GLU A 264 25.70 -9.13 24.07
CA GLU A 264 24.91 -8.48 23.03
C GLU A 264 23.65 -9.29 22.71
N ALA A 265 22.53 -8.58 22.67
CA ALA A 265 21.26 -9.09 22.18
C ALA A 265 20.50 -7.99 21.45
N SER A 266 19.62 -8.37 20.53
CA SER A 266 18.80 -7.42 19.80
C SER A 266 17.41 -7.99 19.52
N PHE A 267 16.46 -7.11 19.25
CA PHE A 267 15.15 -7.49 18.75
C PHE A 267 14.64 -6.46 17.74
N THR A 268 13.87 -6.93 16.76
CA THR A 268 13.23 -6.11 15.72
C THR A 268 11.76 -5.94 16.01
N VAL A 269 11.24 -4.76 15.67
CA VAL A 269 9.85 -4.40 15.90
C VAL A 269 9.29 -3.77 14.63
N PHE A 270 8.11 -4.21 14.22
CA PHE A 270 7.23 -3.43 13.36
C PHE A 270 6.17 -2.76 14.22
N ARG A 271 6.09 -1.44 14.13
CA ARG A 271 5.12 -0.65 14.87
C ARG A 271 4.19 0.08 13.93
N HIS A 272 2.91 -0.26 13.97
CA HIS A 272 1.88 0.59 13.38
C HIS A 272 1.69 1.84 14.23
N VAL A 273 1.49 2.95 13.55
CA VAL A 273 1.29 4.27 14.15
C VAL A 273 0.01 4.92 13.66
N VAL A 274 -0.56 5.82 14.46
CA VAL A 274 -1.69 6.68 14.09
C VAL A 274 -1.30 8.15 14.14
N ASN A 275 -2.20 9.07 13.76
CA ASN A 275 -1.88 10.49 13.75
C ASN A 275 -1.37 10.94 15.13
N GLY A 276 -0.25 11.67 15.13
CA GLY A 276 0.44 12.10 16.35
C GLY A 276 1.56 11.16 16.81
N GLU A 277 1.69 9.97 16.22
CA GLU A 277 2.83 9.07 16.45
C GLU A 277 3.79 9.10 15.26
N ASP A 278 5.04 9.51 15.50
CA ASP A 278 6.13 9.50 14.53
C ASP A 278 7.37 8.78 15.08
N ALA A 279 8.49 8.81 14.34
CA ALA A 279 9.73 8.18 14.76
C ALA A 279 10.27 8.70 16.10
N ASP A 280 10.05 9.98 16.42
CA ASP A 280 10.48 10.58 17.68
C ASP A 280 9.59 10.11 18.83
N TYR A 281 8.29 10.01 18.62
CA TYR A 281 7.35 9.42 19.58
C TYR A 281 7.72 7.96 19.89
N ILE A 282 8.00 7.15 18.87
CA ILE A 282 8.43 5.75 19.03
C ILE A 282 9.68 5.67 19.91
N LYS A 283 10.67 6.54 19.67
CA LYS A 283 11.90 6.60 20.44
C LYS A 283 11.63 6.98 21.89
N GLN A 284 10.77 7.97 22.16
CA GLN A 284 10.40 8.37 23.52
C GLN A 284 9.70 7.24 24.28
N GLU A 285 8.77 6.54 23.62
CA GLU A 285 8.08 5.39 24.21
C GLU A 285 9.04 4.24 24.52
N LEU A 286 9.99 3.95 23.61
CA LEU A 286 11.03 2.95 23.84
C LEU A 286 11.85 3.27 25.10
N PHE A 287 12.34 4.50 25.25
CA PHE A 287 13.14 4.85 26.44
C PHE A 287 12.31 4.90 27.73
N SER A 288 11.01 5.15 27.63
CA SER A 288 10.09 4.98 28.74
C SER A 288 9.94 3.50 29.14
N ALA A 289 9.87 2.59 28.16
CA ALA A 289 9.90 1.14 28.41
C ALA A 289 11.22 0.68 29.03
N VAL A 290 12.37 1.22 28.58
CA VAL A 290 13.69 0.98 29.19
C VAL A 290 13.69 1.34 30.67
N LYS A 291 13.13 2.49 31.03
CA LYS A 291 13.02 2.91 32.43
C LYS A 291 12.14 1.97 33.26
N ARG A 292 11.01 1.50 32.71
CA ARG A 292 10.12 0.54 33.38
C ARG A 292 10.79 -0.82 33.57
N ALA A 293 11.56 -1.28 32.58
CA ALA A 293 12.20 -2.59 32.58
C ALA A 293 13.32 -2.71 33.63
N GLY A 294 13.87 -1.59 34.10
CA GLY A 294 14.92 -1.58 35.13
C GLY A 294 16.18 -2.33 34.69
N ILE A 295 16.51 -2.25 33.40
CA ILE A 295 17.63 -2.98 32.80
C ILE A 295 18.97 -2.26 33.07
N SER A 296 20.06 -3.03 32.99
CA SER A 296 21.43 -2.52 33.20
C SER A 296 22.23 -2.42 31.91
N SER A 297 21.80 -3.11 30.85
CA SER A 297 22.41 -2.96 29.52
C SER A 297 22.28 -1.55 28.96
N GLU A 298 23.31 -1.11 28.22
CA GLU A 298 23.21 0.07 27.36
C GLU A 298 22.25 -0.26 26.19
N VAL A 299 21.36 0.67 25.87
CA VAL A 299 20.34 0.49 24.81
C VAL A 299 20.67 1.39 23.63
N GLN A 300 20.72 0.78 22.45
CA GLN A 300 20.88 1.44 21.17
C GLN A 300 19.61 1.22 20.34
N TYR A 301 19.18 2.27 19.65
CA TYR A 301 17.99 2.28 18.80
C TYR A 301 18.36 2.73 17.40
N SER A 302 17.87 2.01 16.40
CA SER A 302 17.97 2.39 15.00
C SER A 302 16.68 2.03 14.27
N LEU A 303 16.14 2.98 13.49
CA LEU A 303 15.20 2.64 12.44
C LEU A 303 15.87 1.66 11.45
N ARG A 304 15.06 0.93 10.69
CA ARG A 304 15.57 0.18 9.54
C ARG A 304 16.37 1.09 8.61
N GLU A 305 17.28 0.51 7.84
CA GLU A 305 17.91 1.25 6.74
C GLU A 305 16.83 1.71 5.75
N TYR A 306 16.99 2.94 5.24
CA TYR A 306 16.07 3.55 4.28
C TYR A 306 16.83 4.23 3.13
N PRO A 307 16.30 4.16 1.89
CA PRO A 307 16.89 4.81 0.72
C PRO A 307 17.08 6.32 0.91
N ASN A 308 16.06 7.00 1.41
CA ASN A 308 16.05 8.44 1.66
C ASN A 308 15.15 8.80 2.86
N GLU A 309 15.27 10.02 3.38
CA GLU A 309 14.56 10.46 4.61
C GLU A 309 13.03 10.31 4.55
N GLU A 310 12.42 10.40 3.37
CA GLU A 310 10.97 10.28 3.17
C GLU A 310 10.49 8.81 3.18
N THR A 311 11.43 7.84 3.16
CA THR A 311 11.16 6.39 3.12
C THR A 311 11.55 5.66 4.42
N LYS A 312 11.88 6.42 5.48
CA LYS A 312 12.25 5.88 6.81
C LYS A 312 11.10 5.12 7.50
N GLY A 313 9.88 5.35 7.05
CA GLY A 313 8.65 4.67 7.46
C GLY A 313 7.46 5.27 6.72
N PHE A 314 6.29 4.71 6.96
CA PHE A 314 5.04 5.18 6.38
C PHE A 314 4.31 6.04 7.41
N LEU A 315 4.03 7.30 7.07
CA LEU A 315 3.28 8.18 7.95
C LEU A 315 1.78 7.89 7.84
N PRO A 316 1.03 7.93 8.96
CA PRO A 316 -0.42 7.82 8.94
C PRO A 316 -1.02 9.07 8.29
N TYR A 317 -2.24 8.92 7.77
CA TYR A 317 -3.02 10.06 7.30
C TYR A 317 -4.51 9.75 7.41
N THR A 318 -5.30 10.82 7.44
CA THR A 318 -6.76 10.79 7.34
C THR A 318 -7.24 11.92 6.46
N VAL A 319 -8.37 11.69 5.78
CA VAL A 319 -9.03 12.69 4.95
C VAL A 319 -10.33 13.13 5.63
N ASP A 320 -10.67 14.41 5.45
CA ASP A 320 -11.96 14.94 5.88
C ASP A 320 -13.07 14.39 4.98
N GLU A 321 -14.07 13.75 5.59
CA GLU A 321 -15.25 13.21 4.91
C GLU A 321 -16.09 14.33 4.27
N ASN A 322 -15.94 15.57 4.75
CA ASN A 322 -16.61 16.73 4.18
C ASN A 322 -15.91 17.32 2.95
N ASN A 323 -14.72 16.83 2.58
CA ASN A 323 -14.02 17.30 1.39
C ASN A 323 -14.90 17.13 0.14
N PRO A 324 -15.06 18.18 -0.69
CA PRO A 324 -15.91 18.12 -1.89
C PRO A 324 -15.56 16.99 -2.86
N TYR A 325 -14.27 16.66 -3.04
CA TYR A 325 -13.84 15.56 -3.90
C TYR A 325 -14.24 14.20 -3.32
N VAL A 326 -14.13 14.03 -1.99
CA VAL A 326 -14.55 12.81 -1.28
C VAL A 326 -16.05 12.59 -1.40
N LYS A 327 -16.87 13.63 -1.11
CA LYS A 327 -18.33 13.53 -1.23
C LYS A 327 -18.76 13.12 -2.63
N LYS A 328 -18.21 13.77 -3.64
CA LYS A 328 -18.47 13.48 -5.05
C LYS A 328 -18.07 12.05 -5.44
N PHE A 329 -16.99 11.54 -4.87
CA PHE A 329 -16.55 10.17 -5.09
C PHE A 329 -17.53 9.17 -4.49
N ILE A 330 -17.91 9.37 -3.23
CA ILE A 330 -18.89 8.54 -2.53
C ILE A 330 -20.23 8.54 -3.28
N GLU A 331 -20.73 9.71 -3.68
CA GLU A 331 -21.96 9.84 -4.50
C GLU A 331 -21.88 9.01 -5.79
N SER A 332 -20.72 9.03 -6.46
CA SER A 332 -20.51 8.27 -7.70
C SER A 332 -20.45 6.76 -7.46
N VAL A 333 -19.90 6.33 -6.32
CA VAL A 333 -19.88 4.92 -5.88
C VAL A 333 -21.31 4.44 -5.57
N GLU A 334 -22.08 5.21 -4.81
CA GLU A 334 -23.47 4.89 -4.46
C GLU A 334 -24.39 4.90 -5.70
N GLU A 335 -24.16 5.82 -6.63
CA GLU A 335 -24.91 5.88 -7.90
C GLU A 335 -24.69 4.62 -8.74
N VAL A 336 -23.48 4.09 -8.81
CA VAL A 336 -23.15 2.90 -9.61
C VAL A 336 -23.60 1.63 -8.91
N SER A 337 -23.24 1.47 -7.63
CA SER A 337 -23.53 0.26 -6.85
C SER A 337 -25.00 0.12 -6.49
N LYS A 338 -25.76 1.22 -6.45
CA LYS A 338 -27.13 1.30 -5.91
C LYS A 338 -27.23 0.90 -4.43
N GLU A 339 -26.09 0.90 -3.74
CA GLU A 339 -25.96 0.57 -2.33
C GLU A 339 -25.33 1.76 -1.58
N LYS A 340 -25.55 1.83 -0.27
CA LYS A 340 -24.90 2.84 0.56
C LYS A 340 -23.41 2.50 0.70
N CYS A 341 -22.54 3.48 0.51
CA CYS A 341 -21.11 3.30 0.67
C CYS A 341 -20.74 3.25 2.16
N THR A 342 -19.99 2.22 2.55
CA THR A 342 -19.35 2.21 3.88
C THR A 342 -18.10 3.09 3.84
N ILE A 343 -17.89 3.88 4.89
CA ILE A 343 -16.63 4.60 5.12
C ILE A 343 -15.86 3.85 6.21
N ASP A 344 -14.59 3.56 5.96
CA ASP A 344 -13.68 2.94 6.91
C ASP A 344 -12.27 3.54 6.78
N TYR A 345 -11.29 2.95 7.48
CA TYR A 345 -9.91 3.42 7.51
C TYR A 345 -8.94 2.22 7.45
N PHE A 346 -7.96 2.30 6.55
CA PHE A 346 -7.02 1.20 6.33
C PHE A 346 -6.14 0.96 7.55
N LYS A 347 -5.97 -0.32 7.90
CA LYS A 347 -5.09 -0.74 9.00
C LYS A 347 -3.70 -1.14 8.53
N SER A 348 -3.49 -1.25 7.23
CA SER A 348 -2.20 -1.56 6.62
C SER A 348 -1.42 -0.29 6.29
N ILE A 349 -0.21 -0.49 5.77
CA ILE A 349 0.63 0.51 5.12
C ILE A 349 0.68 0.25 3.62
N GLY A 350 1.04 1.27 2.84
CA GLY A 350 1.25 1.16 1.41
C GLY A 350 1.48 2.50 0.73
N ASP A 351 1.42 2.52 -0.59
CA ASP A 351 1.64 3.73 -1.40
C ASP A 351 0.71 4.89 -1.04
N PHE A 352 -0.52 4.58 -0.63
CA PHE A 352 -1.49 5.53 -0.14
C PHE A 352 -0.97 6.38 1.04
N ASN A 353 -0.07 5.86 1.87
CA ASN A 353 0.57 6.63 2.94
C ASN A 353 1.49 7.72 2.38
N TYR A 354 2.32 7.40 1.38
CA TYR A 354 3.20 8.39 0.77
C TYR A 354 2.40 9.47 0.06
N ILE A 355 1.37 9.08 -0.69
CA ILE A 355 0.51 10.03 -1.39
C ILE A 355 -0.21 10.95 -0.39
N GLY A 356 -0.90 10.38 0.61
CA GLY A 356 -1.66 11.14 1.60
C GLY A 356 -0.79 12.05 2.48
N SER A 357 0.38 11.57 2.92
CA SER A 357 1.23 12.34 3.83
C SER A 357 2.16 13.34 3.12
N ARG A 358 2.66 13.02 1.93
CA ARG A 358 3.68 13.84 1.23
C ARG A 358 3.08 14.81 0.21
N LEU A 359 2.07 14.38 -0.56
CA LEU A 359 1.40 15.26 -1.54
C LEU A 359 0.35 16.18 -0.88
N LYS A 360 -0.10 15.84 0.34
CA LYS A 360 -1.06 16.62 1.14
C LYS A 360 -2.39 16.89 0.40
N ALA A 361 -2.75 16.02 -0.53
CA ALA A 361 -4.04 15.99 -1.19
C ALA A 361 -4.95 14.96 -0.51
N PRO A 362 -6.29 15.10 -0.58
CA PRO A 362 -7.20 14.05 -0.16
C PRO A 362 -6.91 12.77 -0.96
N THR A 363 -6.49 11.72 -0.27
CA THR A 363 -6.21 10.39 -0.83
C THR A 363 -7.30 9.42 -0.42
N ILE A 364 -8.01 8.89 -1.42
CA ILE A 364 -9.12 7.96 -1.26
C ILE A 364 -8.63 6.57 -1.63
N ILE A 365 -8.95 5.57 -0.82
CA ILE A 365 -8.67 4.17 -1.14
C ILE A 365 -10.00 3.48 -1.47
N PHE A 366 -10.12 2.96 -2.69
CA PHE A 366 -11.32 2.27 -3.15
C PHE A 366 -11.04 1.29 -4.27
N GLY A 367 -11.34 0.02 -4.05
CA GLY A 367 -11.07 -1.02 -5.02
C GLY A 367 -12.00 -2.23 -4.94
N PRO A 368 -11.73 -3.24 -5.77
CA PRO A 368 -12.55 -4.46 -5.87
C PRO A 368 -12.62 -5.25 -4.56
N ASP A 369 -13.61 -6.15 -4.47
CA ASP A 369 -13.80 -7.04 -3.32
C ASP A 369 -13.34 -8.46 -3.63
N GLY A 370 -12.87 -9.15 -2.60
CA GLY A 370 -12.27 -10.46 -2.67
C GLY A 370 -11.75 -10.91 -1.31
N ASP A 371 -11.00 -12.00 -1.29
CA ASP A 371 -10.33 -12.45 -0.08
C ASP A 371 -9.02 -13.16 -0.39
N ASN A 372 -8.35 -13.61 0.68
CA ASN A 372 -7.11 -14.40 0.65
C ASN A 372 -5.91 -13.65 0.05
N TYR A 373 -5.87 -12.32 0.14
CA TYR A 373 -4.66 -11.54 -0.13
C TYR A 373 -3.50 -12.03 0.76
N HIS A 374 -2.28 -12.04 0.21
CA HIS A 374 -1.04 -12.54 0.86
C HIS A 374 -1.07 -14.01 1.30
N THR A 375 -2.06 -14.80 0.86
CA THR A 375 -2.15 -16.22 1.15
C THR A 375 -2.59 -17.04 -0.07
N CYS A 376 -2.72 -18.35 0.10
CA CYS A 376 -3.09 -19.24 -0.99
C CYS A 376 -4.55 -19.03 -1.40
N ASN A 377 -4.84 -19.26 -2.68
CA ASN A 377 -6.18 -19.16 -3.24
C ASN A 377 -6.76 -17.74 -3.15
N GLU A 378 -5.90 -16.72 -3.30
CA GLU A 378 -6.32 -15.33 -3.53
C GLU A 378 -7.31 -15.26 -4.69
N TYR A 379 -8.38 -14.49 -4.50
CA TYR A 379 -9.36 -14.26 -5.54
C TYR A 379 -10.01 -12.88 -5.46
N VAL A 380 -10.48 -12.41 -6.61
CA VAL A 380 -11.35 -11.24 -6.74
C VAL A 380 -12.72 -11.61 -7.28
N LYS A 381 -13.76 -10.93 -6.81
CA LYS A 381 -15.11 -11.00 -7.38
C LYS A 381 -15.17 -10.14 -8.64
N ILE A 382 -15.37 -10.77 -9.79
CA ILE A 382 -15.20 -10.14 -11.10
C ILE A 382 -16.11 -8.91 -11.29
N ASP A 383 -17.36 -8.98 -10.82
CA ASP A 383 -18.30 -7.87 -10.99
C ASP A 383 -17.94 -6.65 -10.15
N THR A 384 -17.26 -6.82 -9.01
CA THR A 384 -16.78 -5.68 -8.22
C THR A 384 -15.63 -4.95 -8.91
N VAL A 385 -14.84 -5.62 -9.75
CA VAL A 385 -13.84 -4.95 -10.59
C VAL A 385 -14.51 -4.05 -11.63
N ARG A 386 -15.57 -4.55 -12.26
CA ARG A 386 -16.40 -3.79 -13.21
C ARG A 386 -17.03 -2.59 -12.52
N ASP A 387 -17.62 -2.79 -11.35
CA ASP A 387 -18.33 -1.73 -10.63
C ASP A 387 -17.36 -0.67 -10.09
N THR A 388 -16.17 -1.07 -9.63
CA THR A 388 -15.09 -0.12 -9.32
C THR A 388 -14.71 0.74 -10.52
N ALA A 389 -14.55 0.14 -11.71
CA ALA A 389 -14.25 0.88 -12.93
C ALA A 389 -15.39 1.85 -13.32
N LEU A 390 -16.65 1.41 -13.19
CA LEU A 390 -17.82 2.26 -13.43
C LEU A 390 -17.90 3.42 -12.44
N SER A 391 -17.60 3.20 -11.16
CA SER A 391 -17.57 4.26 -10.13
C SER A 391 -16.49 5.30 -10.43
N ILE A 392 -15.30 4.87 -10.85
CA ILE A 392 -14.23 5.78 -11.28
C ILE A 392 -14.68 6.58 -12.51
N TYR A 393 -15.23 5.91 -13.52
CA TYR A 393 -15.75 6.57 -14.73
C TYR A 393 -16.82 7.62 -14.38
N GLN A 394 -17.79 7.27 -13.53
CA GLN A 394 -18.87 8.15 -13.11
C GLN A 394 -18.33 9.36 -12.34
N TYR A 395 -17.35 9.14 -11.45
CA TYR A 395 -16.67 10.21 -10.73
C TYR A 395 -15.97 11.21 -11.66
N LEU A 396 -15.27 10.70 -12.67
CA LEU A 396 -14.63 11.53 -13.70
C LEU A 396 -15.67 12.33 -14.50
N CYS A 397 -16.78 11.71 -14.90
CA CYS A 397 -17.86 12.41 -15.59
C CYS A 397 -18.42 13.55 -14.73
N ASN A 398 -18.72 13.24 -13.47
CA ASN A 398 -19.26 14.18 -12.52
C ASN A 398 -18.33 15.38 -12.32
N LEU A 399 -17.01 15.17 -12.22
CA LEU A 399 -16.05 16.26 -11.97
C LEU A 399 -15.64 17.05 -13.22
N LEU A 400 -15.44 16.37 -14.35
CA LEU A 400 -14.69 16.94 -15.47
C LEU A 400 -15.55 17.25 -16.69
N CYS A 401 -16.77 16.70 -16.80
CA CYS A 401 -17.63 16.87 -17.98
C CYS A 401 -18.64 18.01 -17.86
N ASN A 402 -18.58 18.82 -16.80
CA ASN A 402 -19.43 20.00 -16.64
C ASN A 402 -19.06 21.15 -17.61
#